data_AF-A0A7Y4SVR6-F1
#
_entry.id   AF-A0A7Y4SVR6-F1
#
_cell.length_a   1.000
_cell.length_b   1.000
_cell.length_c   1.000
_cell.angle_alpha   90.00
_cell.angle_beta   90.00
_cell.angle_gamma   90.00
#
_symmetry.space_group_name_H-M   'P 1'
#
loop_
_entity.id
_entity.type
_entity.pdbx_description
1 polymer ?
#
loop_
_entity_poly.entity_id
_entity_poly.type
_entity_poly.pdbx_seq_one_letter_code
_entity_poly.pdbx_strand_id
1 'polypeptide(L)'
;MTKIPKIQGIETQYMAGRERLMRSLENLDRRVFLRVSAAVAAAAATRGVALAHSYQPVMVADAGTPFRFAYISDSHLYEKKLNDRFIRSLLRAVDDVNAMDPQPDFVLYGGDLAQLGQPAELDLGAQILRSLKAPLRMMVGEHDWYLDLGAKWRALFGKDIYSFDHKGVHFVVLNSVVEEDFWSARGLTPMQRMQTVAGLDNRSQSNFQVGAPQRAWLEQDLAPLANDAPVIVFSHSPLYHLYQGWNFWTIDAPEVQRILARFARVTVVHGHTHQLLTNRIGNIHFHGLLSTAWPWPYAPQGLPELTIQMNRPNPFNPQDGCGDGHVDVHADGLVDKVYDLWNRDSIVVPREYLASNGLQSRPKAANVASY
;
A
#
# COMPACT_ATOMS: atom_id res chain seq x y z
N MET A 1 -6.17 71.38 -9.74
CA MET A 1 -5.73 70.01 -10.10
C MET A 1 -5.82 69.14 -8.87
N THR A 2 -6.87 68.34 -8.76
CA THR A 2 -7.19 67.51 -7.61
C THR A 2 -6.36 66.21 -7.68
N LYS A 3 -5.54 65.93 -6.65
CA LYS A 3 -4.72 64.70 -6.59
C LYS A 3 -5.62 63.49 -6.38
N ILE A 4 -5.56 62.54 -7.31
CA ILE A 4 -6.23 61.23 -7.20
C ILE A 4 -5.53 60.40 -6.10
N PRO A 5 -6.25 59.79 -5.14
CA PRO A 5 -5.63 58.96 -4.12
C PRO A 5 -5.11 57.64 -4.73
N LYS A 6 -3.86 57.28 -4.40
CA LYS A 6 -3.30 55.97 -4.74
C LYS A 6 -4.04 54.89 -3.96
N ILE A 7 -4.87 54.11 -4.64
CA ILE A 7 -5.45 52.87 -4.11
C ILE A 7 -4.31 51.86 -4.02
N GLN A 8 -3.91 51.47 -2.81
CA GLN A 8 -2.96 50.39 -2.60
C GLN A 8 -3.57 49.06 -3.07
N GLY A 9 -2.79 48.27 -3.80
CA GLY A 9 -3.22 46.95 -4.25
C GLY A 9 -3.57 46.04 -3.08
N ILE A 10 -4.56 45.17 -3.29
CA ILE A 10 -5.06 44.20 -2.30
C ILE A 10 -3.91 43.36 -1.74
N GLU A 11 -2.92 43.03 -2.58
CA GLU A 11 -1.72 42.28 -2.19
C GLU A 11 -0.82 43.08 -1.23
N THR A 12 -0.68 44.39 -1.42
CA THR A 12 0.07 45.27 -0.52
C THR A 12 -0.63 45.41 0.84
N GLN A 13 -1.97 45.46 0.86
CA GLN A 13 -2.74 45.46 2.10
C GLN A 13 -2.67 44.12 2.84
N TYR A 14 -2.68 43.00 2.10
CA TYR A 14 -2.53 41.65 2.64
C TYR A 14 -1.14 41.45 3.27
N MET A 15 -0.07 41.85 2.57
CA MET A 15 1.29 41.75 3.10
C MET A 15 1.51 42.66 4.31
N ALA A 16 0.98 43.89 4.31
CA ALA A 16 1.03 44.79 5.47
C ALA A 16 0.17 44.29 6.66
N GLY A 17 -0.89 43.51 6.39
CA GLY A 17 -1.67 42.81 7.41
C GLY A 17 -0.89 41.65 8.03
N ARG A 18 -0.24 40.84 7.18
CA ARG A 18 0.61 39.71 7.59
C ARG A 18 1.81 40.16 8.41
N GLU A 19 2.51 41.23 8.02
CA GLU A 19 3.62 41.77 8.82
C GLU A 19 3.19 42.37 10.15
N ARG A 20 1.98 42.95 10.24
CA ARG A 20 1.43 43.43 11.52
C ARG A 20 1.10 42.27 12.45
N LEU A 21 0.54 41.19 11.90
CA LEU A 21 0.26 39.96 12.64
C LEU A 21 1.57 39.34 13.16
N MET A 22 2.58 39.18 12.30
CA MET A 22 3.88 38.61 12.69
C MET A 22 4.57 39.44 13.78
N ARG A 23 4.60 40.78 13.66
CA ARG A 23 5.15 41.67 14.70
C ARG A 23 4.36 41.64 16.01
N SER A 24 3.06 41.36 15.95
CA SER A 24 2.21 41.20 17.14
C SER A 24 2.44 39.87 17.87
N LEU A 25 2.88 38.84 17.14
CA LEU A 25 3.21 37.52 17.68
C LEU A 25 4.61 37.48 18.30
N GLU A 26 5.55 38.27 17.77
CA GLU A 26 6.93 38.37 18.29
C GLU A 26 7.04 38.96 19.70
N ASN A 27 6.00 39.64 20.20
CA ASN A 27 6.00 40.29 21.53
C ASN A 27 4.99 39.68 22.53
N LEU A 28 4.48 38.48 22.28
CA LEU A 28 3.57 37.81 23.21
C LEU A 28 4.34 37.11 24.33
N ASP A 29 4.51 37.79 25.46
CA ASP A 29 4.94 37.13 26.71
C ASP A 29 3.85 36.11 27.14
N ARG A 30 4.29 34.90 27.51
CA ARG A 30 3.50 33.79 28.08
C ARG A 30 2.47 34.26 29.11
N ARG A 31 2.79 35.30 29.89
CA ARG A 31 1.88 35.89 30.88
C ARG A 31 0.68 36.63 30.28
N VAL A 32 0.83 37.26 29.12
CA VAL A 32 -0.26 37.94 28.42
C VAL A 32 -1.19 36.93 27.77
N PHE A 33 -0.64 35.87 27.17
CA PHE A 33 -1.43 34.77 26.61
C PHE A 33 -2.34 34.12 27.68
N LEU A 34 -1.78 33.76 28.84
CA LEU A 34 -2.56 33.16 29.93
C LEU A 34 -3.63 34.10 30.48
N ARG A 35 -3.37 35.41 30.55
CA ARG A 35 -4.36 36.40 30.99
C ARG A 35 -5.50 36.57 29.98
N VAL A 36 -5.19 36.59 28.69
CA VAL A 36 -6.22 36.69 27.64
C VAL A 36 -7.08 35.43 27.60
N SER A 37 -6.49 34.24 27.68
CA SER A 37 -7.24 32.97 27.76
C SER A 37 -8.12 32.89 29.01
N ALA A 38 -7.63 33.34 30.17
CA ALA A 38 -8.42 33.38 31.40
C ALA A 38 -9.57 34.41 31.34
N ALA A 39 -9.34 35.58 30.73
CA ALA A 39 -10.37 36.59 30.57
C ALA A 39 -11.48 36.15 29.61
N VAL A 40 -11.14 35.42 28.54
CA VAL A 40 -12.11 34.83 27.60
C VAL A 40 -12.93 33.73 28.29
N ALA A 41 -12.30 32.86 29.08
CA ALA A 41 -12.99 31.83 29.86
C ALA A 41 -13.95 32.43 30.92
N ALA A 42 -13.51 33.48 31.62
CA ALA A 42 -14.34 34.17 32.62
C ALA A 42 -15.51 34.95 31.99
N ALA A 43 -15.31 35.53 30.80
CA ALA A 43 -16.37 36.21 30.05
C ALA A 43 -17.45 35.23 29.53
N ALA A 44 -17.06 33.99 29.19
CA ALA A 44 -18.00 32.95 28.80
C ALA A 44 -18.84 32.43 29.99
N ALA A 45 -18.22 32.27 31.16
CA ALA A 45 -18.91 31.80 32.37
C ALA A 45 -19.90 32.82 32.96
N THR A 46 -19.61 34.12 32.85
CA THR A 46 -20.43 35.19 33.46
C THR A 46 -21.63 35.63 32.62
N ARG A 47 -21.65 35.34 31.32
CA ARG A 47 -22.77 35.70 30.42
C ARG A 47 -23.84 34.62 30.29
N GLY A 48 -23.74 33.50 31.01
CA GLY A 48 -24.73 32.42 30.93
C GLY A 48 -24.91 31.86 29.52
N VAL A 49 -23.95 32.10 28.62
CA VAL A 49 -23.89 31.44 27.32
C VAL A 49 -23.43 30.03 27.61
N ALA A 50 -24.39 29.16 27.92
CA ALA A 50 -24.20 27.73 27.71
C ALA A 50 -23.76 27.60 26.26
N LEU A 51 -22.47 27.30 26.05
CA LEU A 51 -22.02 26.77 24.78
C LEU A 51 -22.81 25.49 24.59
N ALA A 52 -23.89 25.58 23.83
CA ALA A 52 -24.62 24.44 23.32
C ALA A 52 -23.64 23.68 22.43
N HIS A 53 -22.85 22.82 23.05
CA HIS A 53 -22.19 21.72 22.40
C HIS A 53 -22.95 20.50 22.86
N SER A 54 -24.04 20.27 22.13
CA SER A 54 -24.62 18.97 21.87
C SER A 54 -23.57 18.08 21.22
N TYR A 55 -22.57 17.67 21.98
CA TYR A 55 -21.77 16.50 21.73
C TYR A 55 -21.63 15.84 23.09
N GLN A 56 -22.52 14.86 23.34
CA GLN A 56 -22.09 13.72 24.13
C GLN A 56 -20.78 13.26 23.49
N PRO A 57 -19.65 13.16 24.21
CA PRO A 57 -18.53 12.43 23.68
C PRO A 57 -19.03 10.99 23.54
N VAL A 58 -19.48 10.64 22.34
CA VAL A 58 -19.35 9.26 21.90
C VAL A 58 -17.87 9.02 21.96
N MET A 59 -17.45 8.20 22.92
CA MET A 59 -16.14 7.56 22.85
C MET A 59 -16.12 6.84 21.51
N VAL A 60 -15.58 7.49 20.49
CA VAL A 60 -15.18 6.80 19.27
C VAL A 60 -14.09 5.85 19.75
N ALA A 61 -14.40 4.56 19.76
CA ALA A 61 -13.44 3.52 20.05
C ALA A 61 -12.17 3.81 19.23
N ASP A 62 -11.02 3.81 19.90
CA ASP A 62 -9.67 4.10 19.39
C ASP A 62 -9.56 4.29 17.87
N ALA A 63 -9.67 5.55 17.41
CA ALA A 63 -9.19 5.89 16.08
C ALA A 63 -7.65 5.75 16.08
N GLY A 64 -7.09 5.04 15.09
CA GLY A 64 -5.67 4.74 15.01
C GLY A 64 -4.79 6.00 15.01
N THR A 65 -3.53 5.87 15.40
CA THR A 65 -2.56 6.97 15.23
C THR A 65 -2.04 6.95 13.80
N PRO A 66 -2.06 8.05 13.03
CA PRO A 66 -1.54 8.05 11.67
C PRO A 66 -0.08 7.58 11.59
N PHE A 67 0.24 6.86 10.52
CA PHE A 67 1.59 6.35 10.26
C PHE A 67 1.77 6.04 8.79
N ARG A 68 2.98 5.60 8.42
CA ARG A 68 3.23 5.11 7.07
C ARG A 68 4.03 3.83 7.09
N PHE A 69 3.83 3.02 6.07
CA PHE A 69 4.73 1.93 5.73
C PHE A 69 5.18 2.05 4.28
N ALA A 70 6.42 1.67 4.02
CA ALA A 70 6.92 1.54 2.65
C ALA A 70 6.62 0.15 2.10
N TYR A 71 6.62 0.02 0.78
CA TYR A 71 6.37 -1.24 0.10
C TYR A 71 7.32 -1.43 -1.09
N ILE A 72 7.90 -2.62 -1.17
CA ILE A 72 8.79 -3.07 -2.25
C ILE A 72 8.32 -4.46 -2.67
N SER A 73 8.30 -4.80 -3.97
CA SER A 73 7.79 -6.10 -4.41
C SER A 73 8.35 -6.54 -5.76
N ASP A 74 8.15 -7.83 -6.06
CA ASP A 74 8.34 -8.45 -7.36
C ASP A 74 9.73 -8.11 -7.92
N SER A 75 10.78 -8.39 -7.15
CA SER A 75 12.17 -8.14 -7.58
C SER A 75 12.72 -9.24 -8.46
N HIS A 76 12.16 -10.44 -8.40
CA HIS A 76 12.44 -11.53 -9.33
C HIS A 76 13.95 -11.78 -9.54
N LEU A 77 14.67 -11.85 -8.43
CA LEU A 77 16.11 -11.96 -8.46
C LEU A 77 16.53 -13.28 -9.10
N TYR A 78 17.48 -13.18 -10.03
CA TYR A 78 18.30 -14.30 -10.46
C TYR A 78 19.61 -14.31 -9.68
N GLU A 79 20.37 -15.40 -9.77
CA GLU A 79 21.76 -15.38 -9.36
C GLU A 79 22.52 -14.23 -10.06
N LYS A 80 23.34 -13.49 -9.31
CA LYS A 80 24.09 -12.31 -9.79
C LYS A 80 24.85 -12.51 -11.10
N LYS A 81 25.34 -13.73 -11.36
CA LYS A 81 26.07 -14.08 -12.58
C LYS A 81 25.21 -14.05 -13.85
N LEU A 82 23.89 -14.15 -13.71
CA LEU A 82 22.94 -14.17 -14.82
C LEU A 82 22.46 -12.76 -15.19
N ASN A 83 22.13 -11.96 -14.17
CA ASN A 83 21.62 -10.61 -14.37
C ASN A 83 21.82 -9.76 -13.11
N ASP A 84 22.32 -8.54 -13.28
CA ASP A 84 22.48 -7.57 -12.21
C ASP A 84 21.48 -6.41 -12.28
N ARG A 85 20.64 -6.36 -13.32
CA ARG A 85 19.60 -5.33 -13.48
C ARG A 85 18.62 -5.33 -12.32
N PHE A 86 18.06 -6.49 -11.98
CA PHE A 86 17.07 -6.62 -10.92
C PHE A 86 17.66 -6.40 -9.53
N ILE A 87 18.93 -6.77 -9.35
CA ILE A 87 19.71 -6.44 -8.15
C ILE A 87 19.83 -4.93 -8.00
N ARG A 88 20.21 -4.21 -9.07
CA ARG A 88 20.29 -2.73 -9.05
C ARG A 88 18.93 -2.09 -8.76
N SER A 89 17.86 -2.60 -9.34
CA SER A 89 16.50 -2.12 -9.06
C SER A 89 16.14 -2.30 -7.59
N LEU A 90 16.33 -3.48 -7.01
CA LEU A 90 16.04 -3.70 -5.59
C LEU A 90 16.93 -2.84 -4.67
N LEU A 91 18.21 -2.70 -4.98
CA LEU A 91 19.10 -1.81 -4.23
C LEU A 91 18.61 -0.36 -4.26
N ARG A 92 18.18 0.12 -5.44
CA ARG A 92 17.57 1.44 -5.57
C ARG A 92 16.32 1.57 -4.69
N ALA A 93 15.43 0.58 -4.69
CA ALA A 93 14.24 0.63 -3.84
C ALA A 93 14.57 0.70 -2.34
N VAL A 94 15.58 -0.06 -1.92
CA VAL A 94 16.08 -0.01 -0.53
C VAL A 94 16.67 1.37 -0.22
N ASP A 95 17.42 1.97 -1.13
CA ASP A 95 17.98 3.32 -0.97
C ASP A 95 16.90 4.39 -0.92
N ASP A 96 15.89 4.32 -1.80
CA ASP A 96 14.75 5.23 -1.85
C ASP A 96 13.98 5.20 -0.51
N VAL A 97 13.67 4.00 0.01
CA VAL A 97 13.03 3.82 1.33
C VAL A 97 13.92 4.33 2.47
N ASN A 98 15.22 4.04 2.43
CA ASN A 98 16.17 4.50 3.45
C ASN A 98 16.39 6.02 3.45
N ALA A 99 16.06 6.69 2.35
CA ALA A 99 16.14 8.14 2.20
C ALA A 99 14.87 8.87 2.66
N MET A 100 13.76 8.15 2.91
CA MET A 100 12.52 8.76 3.40
C MET A 100 12.70 9.47 4.75
N ASP A 101 12.11 10.66 4.87
CA ASP A 101 12.02 11.42 6.12
C ASP A 101 10.60 11.99 6.29
N PRO A 102 9.84 11.60 7.33
CA PRO A 102 10.19 10.59 8.33
C PRO A 102 10.34 9.19 7.72
N GLN A 103 11.21 8.38 8.35
CA GLN A 103 11.32 6.95 8.04
C GLN A 103 9.97 6.24 8.26
N PRO A 104 9.65 5.24 7.42
CA PRO A 104 8.42 4.47 7.60
C PRO A 104 8.48 3.61 8.87
N ASP A 105 7.33 3.35 9.46
CA ASP A 105 7.20 2.53 10.66
C ASP A 105 7.63 1.08 10.42
N PHE A 106 7.41 0.59 9.19
CA PHE A 106 7.94 -0.67 8.67
C PHE A 106 7.96 -0.65 7.14
N VAL A 107 8.66 -1.61 6.55
CA VAL A 107 8.61 -1.94 5.12
C VAL A 107 7.90 -3.27 4.98
N LEU A 108 6.94 -3.35 4.08
CA LEU A 108 6.42 -4.64 3.63
C LEU A 108 7.09 -5.01 2.30
N TYR A 109 7.74 -6.17 2.27
CA TYR A 109 8.17 -6.79 1.04
C TYR A 109 7.06 -7.69 0.49
N GLY A 110 6.70 -7.46 -0.75
CA GLY A 110 5.44 -7.87 -1.35
C GLY A 110 5.36 -9.26 -1.98
N GLY A 111 6.38 -10.10 -1.82
CA GLY A 111 6.51 -11.39 -2.51
C GLY A 111 7.28 -11.28 -3.82
N ASP A 112 7.59 -12.44 -4.39
CA ASP A 112 8.40 -12.62 -5.60
C ASP A 112 9.79 -11.97 -5.49
N LEU A 113 10.49 -12.32 -4.41
CA LEU A 113 11.87 -11.91 -4.19
C LEU A 113 12.82 -12.65 -5.14
N ALA A 114 12.67 -13.96 -5.24
CA ALA A 114 13.38 -14.81 -6.19
C ALA A 114 12.62 -14.92 -7.52
N GLN A 115 13.30 -15.34 -8.58
CA GLN A 115 12.62 -15.72 -9.82
C GLN A 115 12.22 -17.19 -9.84
N LEU A 116 13.06 -18.10 -9.33
CA LEU A 116 12.84 -19.55 -9.44
C LEU A 116 12.92 -20.22 -8.07
N GLY A 117 12.71 -19.47 -7.00
CA GLY A 117 12.74 -19.96 -5.62
C GLY A 117 14.09 -20.55 -5.22
N GLN A 118 15.16 -20.32 -5.99
CA GLN A 118 16.43 -20.97 -5.73
C GLN A 118 17.06 -20.42 -4.45
N PRO A 119 17.72 -21.26 -3.63
CA PRO A 119 18.31 -20.79 -2.38
C PRO A 119 19.25 -19.59 -2.54
N ALA A 120 20.06 -19.57 -3.59
CA ALA A 120 20.98 -18.46 -3.86
C ALA A 120 20.25 -17.15 -4.23
N GLU A 121 19.08 -17.22 -4.86
CA GLU A 121 18.25 -16.05 -5.20
C GLU A 121 17.62 -15.46 -3.93
N LEU A 122 17.03 -16.33 -3.10
CA LEU A 122 16.44 -15.95 -1.81
C LEU A 122 17.50 -15.42 -0.82
N ASP A 123 18.67 -16.05 -0.74
CA ASP A 123 19.77 -15.60 0.12
C ASP A 123 20.29 -14.22 -0.30
N LEU A 124 20.43 -14.00 -1.61
CA LEU A 124 20.83 -12.70 -2.15
C LEU A 124 19.81 -11.61 -1.82
N GLY A 125 18.52 -11.89 -2.02
CA GLY A 125 17.45 -10.97 -1.68
C GLY A 125 17.42 -10.65 -0.18
N ALA A 126 17.51 -11.67 0.68
CA ALA A 126 17.61 -11.49 2.13
C ALA A 126 18.83 -10.65 2.52
N GLN A 127 19.96 -10.82 1.84
CA GLN A 127 21.16 -10.01 2.08
C GLN A 127 20.93 -8.54 1.74
N ILE A 128 20.28 -8.24 0.61
CA ILE A 128 19.98 -6.86 0.20
C ILE A 128 18.97 -6.21 1.16
N LEU A 129 17.89 -6.92 1.50
CA LEU A 129 16.84 -6.37 2.36
C LEU A 129 17.31 -6.10 3.80
N ARG A 130 18.40 -6.71 4.26
CA ARG A 130 19.03 -6.40 5.57
C ARG A 130 19.56 -4.98 5.68
N SER A 131 19.78 -4.26 4.57
CA SER A 131 20.21 -2.86 4.63
C SER A 131 19.07 -1.86 4.78
N LEU A 132 17.82 -2.31 4.83
CA LEU A 132 16.69 -1.44 5.21
C LEU A 132 16.86 -0.95 6.66
N LYS A 133 16.65 0.35 6.87
CA LYS A 133 16.67 1.00 8.20
C LYS A 133 15.40 0.70 8.99
N ALA A 134 14.26 0.69 8.32
CA ALA A 134 12.96 0.40 8.93
C ALA A 134 12.75 -1.13 9.10
N PRO A 135 11.95 -1.55 10.10
CA PRO A 135 11.63 -2.96 10.30
C PRO A 135 11.00 -3.61 9.06
N LEU A 136 11.42 -4.83 8.73
CA LEU A 136 10.92 -5.56 7.56
C LEU A 136 9.80 -6.54 7.93
N ARG A 137 8.72 -6.52 7.16
CA ARG A 137 7.66 -7.53 7.10
C ARG A 137 7.71 -8.21 5.74
N MET A 138 7.55 -9.52 5.70
CA MET A 138 7.65 -10.32 4.48
C MET A 138 6.31 -10.92 4.12
N MET A 139 5.94 -10.82 2.85
CA MET A 139 4.88 -11.58 2.20
C MET A 139 5.52 -12.50 1.16
N VAL A 140 4.93 -13.67 0.96
CA VAL A 140 5.42 -14.67 0.03
C VAL A 140 4.72 -14.55 -1.32
N GLY A 141 5.47 -14.66 -2.42
CA GLY A 141 4.92 -14.81 -3.77
C GLY A 141 5.18 -16.21 -4.34
N GLU A 142 4.58 -16.53 -5.49
CA GLU A 142 4.70 -17.87 -6.06
C GLU A 142 6.13 -18.19 -6.51
N HIS A 143 6.88 -17.18 -6.96
CA HIS A 143 8.26 -17.33 -7.41
C HIS A 143 9.22 -17.65 -6.26
N ASP A 144 8.79 -17.43 -5.01
CA ASP A 144 9.53 -17.79 -3.81
C ASP A 144 9.22 -19.21 -3.31
N TRP A 145 8.11 -19.79 -3.77
CA TRP A 145 7.45 -20.90 -3.09
C TRP A 145 7.69 -22.25 -3.76
N TYR A 146 7.47 -22.33 -5.08
CA TYR A 146 7.20 -23.62 -5.72
C TYR A 146 8.43 -24.46 -6.03
N LEU A 147 9.65 -23.96 -5.83
CA LEU A 147 10.83 -24.82 -5.95
C LEU A 147 10.84 -25.88 -4.83
N ASP A 148 10.74 -25.48 -3.58
CA ASP A 148 10.83 -26.38 -2.42
C ASP A 148 9.61 -26.34 -1.49
N LEU A 149 8.49 -25.80 -1.98
CA LEU A 149 7.24 -25.60 -1.23
C LEU A 149 7.42 -24.68 -0.01
N GLY A 150 8.28 -23.68 -0.16
CA GLY A 150 8.54 -22.63 0.82
C GLY A 150 9.46 -23.04 1.96
N ALA A 151 10.21 -24.15 1.84
CA ALA A 151 11.10 -24.60 2.92
C ALA A 151 12.22 -23.57 3.15
N LYS A 152 12.92 -23.16 2.10
CA LYS A 152 13.97 -22.14 2.16
C LYS A 152 13.42 -20.77 2.56
N TRP A 153 12.29 -20.36 1.99
CA TRP A 153 11.66 -19.06 2.30
C TRP A 153 11.31 -18.96 3.78
N ARG A 154 10.67 -19.99 4.36
CA ARG A 154 10.33 -20.00 5.79
C ARG A 154 11.57 -20.00 6.68
N ALA A 155 12.64 -20.68 6.28
CA ALA A 155 13.90 -20.68 7.03
C ALA A 155 14.53 -19.27 7.11
N LEU A 156 14.33 -18.43 6.10
CA LEU A 156 14.85 -17.05 6.07
C LEU A 156 13.91 -16.04 6.74
N PHE A 157 12.60 -16.16 6.51
CA PHE A 157 11.64 -15.09 6.79
C PHE A 157 10.57 -15.46 7.82
N GLY A 158 10.50 -16.73 8.25
CA GLY A 158 9.56 -17.19 9.26
C GLY A 158 8.22 -17.63 8.68
N LYS A 159 7.12 -17.23 9.33
CA LYS A 159 5.77 -17.65 8.95
C LYS A 159 5.34 -16.94 7.66
N ASP A 160 4.74 -17.70 6.74
CA ASP A 160 4.11 -17.19 5.52
C ASP A 160 2.69 -16.64 5.74
N ILE A 161 2.12 -16.91 6.92
CA ILE A 161 0.79 -16.46 7.34
C ILE A 161 0.91 -15.94 8.76
N TYR A 162 0.56 -14.68 8.96
CA TYR A 162 0.62 -14.03 10.29
C TYR A 162 -0.18 -12.74 10.31
N SER A 163 -0.43 -12.25 11.52
CA SER A 163 -1.05 -10.96 11.78
C SER A 163 -0.24 -10.18 12.80
N PHE A 164 -0.46 -8.87 12.86
CA PHE A 164 0.11 -7.99 13.88
C PHE A 164 -0.69 -6.70 14.01
N ASP A 165 -0.71 -6.12 15.20
CA ASP A 165 -1.30 -4.81 15.43
C ASP A 165 -0.23 -3.73 15.35
N HIS A 166 -0.58 -2.60 14.74
CA HIS A 166 0.27 -1.42 14.73
C HIS A 166 -0.57 -0.15 14.79
N LYS A 167 -0.36 0.65 15.84
CA LYS A 167 -1.01 1.96 16.03
C LYS A 167 -2.55 1.93 15.88
N GLY A 168 -3.18 0.86 16.34
CA GLY A 168 -4.65 0.69 16.30
C GLY A 168 -5.18 0.09 15.00
N VAL A 169 -4.31 -0.31 14.07
CA VAL A 169 -4.67 -1.02 12.84
C VAL A 169 -4.23 -2.47 12.94
N HIS A 170 -5.14 -3.39 12.61
CA HIS A 170 -4.85 -4.81 12.54
C HIS A 170 -4.38 -5.18 11.13
N PHE A 171 -3.19 -5.74 11.03
CA PHE A 171 -2.60 -6.19 9.78
C PHE A 171 -2.64 -7.70 9.67
N VAL A 172 -2.99 -8.17 8.47
CA VAL A 172 -3.00 -9.60 8.11
C VAL A 172 -2.10 -9.80 6.90
N VAL A 173 -1.23 -10.80 6.93
CA VAL A 173 -0.45 -11.26 5.77
C VAL A 173 -0.89 -12.67 5.43
N LEU A 174 -1.43 -12.85 4.23
CA LEU A 174 -1.90 -14.14 3.71
C LEU A 174 -0.91 -14.71 2.70
N ASN A 175 -0.84 -16.04 2.64
CA ASN A 175 -0.25 -16.75 1.51
C ASN A 175 -1.34 -16.99 0.46
N SER A 176 -1.49 -16.06 -0.49
CA SER A 176 -2.54 -16.11 -1.51
C SER A 176 -2.14 -16.82 -2.79
N VAL A 177 -1.01 -17.53 -2.80
CA VAL A 177 -0.47 -18.22 -3.97
C VAL A 177 -0.48 -19.74 -3.80
N VAL A 178 -1.31 -20.28 -2.90
CA VAL A 178 -1.44 -21.73 -2.73
C VAL A 178 -2.14 -22.34 -3.94
N GLU A 179 -1.66 -23.49 -4.40
CA GLU A 179 -2.25 -24.26 -5.51
C GLU A 179 -2.61 -25.67 -5.03
N GLU A 180 -3.60 -26.27 -5.68
CA GLU A 180 -3.81 -27.71 -5.57
C GLU A 180 -2.62 -28.48 -6.15
N ASP A 181 -2.30 -29.64 -5.58
CA ASP A 181 -1.18 -30.47 -6.02
C ASP A 181 -1.42 -31.05 -7.43
N PHE A 182 -0.97 -30.31 -8.44
CA PHE A 182 -0.97 -30.76 -9.83
C PHE A 182 0.29 -31.53 -10.21
N TRP A 183 1.35 -31.46 -9.39
CA TRP A 183 2.70 -31.92 -9.75
C TRP A 183 2.97 -33.37 -9.38
N SER A 184 2.41 -33.88 -8.28
CA SER A 184 2.68 -35.23 -7.78
C SER A 184 2.16 -36.29 -8.74
N ALA A 185 0.91 -36.16 -9.19
CA ALA A 185 0.32 -37.06 -10.18
C ALA A 185 1.05 -37.02 -11.53
N ARG A 186 1.65 -35.87 -11.87
CA ARG A 186 2.44 -35.66 -13.09
C ARG A 186 3.91 -36.07 -12.94
N GLY A 187 4.36 -36.42 -11.74
CA GLY A 187 5.76 -36.75 -11.45
C GLY A 187 6.73 -35.62 -11.75
N LEU A 188 6.32 -34.35 -11.58
CA LEU A 188 7.19 -33.22 -11.88
C LEU A 188 8.33 -33.12 -10.86
N THR A 189 9.53 -32.83 -11.36
CA THR A 189 10.65 -32.43 -10.51
C THR A 189 10.37 -31.06 -9.86
N PRO A 190 11.04 -30.72 -8.75
CA PRO A 190 10.98 -29.40 -8.13
C PRO A 190 11.10 -28.23 -9.12
N MET A 191 12.09 -28.29 -10.02
CA MET A 191 12.30 -27.23 -11.02
C MET A 191 11.20 -27.21 -12.09
N GLN A 192 10.69 -28.36 -12.53
CA GLN A 192 9.57 -28.39 -13.48
C GLN A 192 8.29 -27.83 -12.87
N ARG A 193 8.04 -28.09 -11.58
CA ARG A 193 6.93 -27.46 -10.84
C ARG A 193 7.11 -25.95 -10.78
N MET A 194 8.29 -25.48 -10.34
CA MET A 194 8.59 -24.04 -10.31
C MET A 194 8.43 -23.40 -11.70
N GLN A 195 8.99 -23.98 -12.75
CA GLN A 195 8.84 -23.48 -14.12
C GLN A 195 7.39 -23.47 -14.61
N THR A 196 6.54 -24.36 -14.08
CA THR A 196 5.11 -24.34 -14.41
C THR A 196 4.45 -23.10 -13.82
N VAL A 197 4.79 -22.74 -12.59
CA VAL A 197 4.19 -21.63 -11.86
C VAL A 197 4.81 -20.28 -12.22
N ALA A 198 6.09 -20.23 -12.58
CA ALA A 198 6.82 -19.00 -12.91
C ALA A 198 6.41 -18.35 -14.26
N GLY A 199 5.48 -18.94 -14.99
CA GLY A 199 5.04 -18.47 -16.29
C GLY A 199 3.70 -17.76 -16.19
N LEU A 200 3.59 -16.57 -16.78
CA LEU A 200 2.37 -15.75 -16.72
C LEU A 200 1.12 -16.45 -17.28
N ASP A 201 1.20 -16.99 -18.49
CA ASP A 201 0.09 -17.69 -19.17
C ASP A 201 0.44 -19.18 -19.30
N ASN A 202 0.31 -19.91 -18.20
CA ASN A 202 0.53 -21.35 -18.19
C ASN A 202 -0.75 -22.13 -17.91
N ARG A 203 -1.39 -22.61 -18.99
CA ARG A 203 -2.60 -23.44 -18.91
C ARG A 203 -2.43 -24.77 -18.16
N SER A 204 -1.20 -25.17 -17.87
CA SER A 204 -0.91 -26.39 -17.11
C SER A 204 -0.76 -26.16 -15.61
N GLN A 205 -0.84 -24.89 -15.16
CA GLN A 205 -0.82 -24.48 -13.77
C GLN A 205 -2.21 -24.59 -13.14
N SER A 206 -2.28 -24.78 -11.82
CA SER A 206 -3.55 -24.68 -11.10
C SER A 206 -3.87 -23.22 -10.76
N ASN A 207 -5.11 -22.94 -10.33
CA ASN A 207 -5.46 -21.59 -9.89
C ASN A 207 -4.91 -21.33 -8.49
N PHE A 208 -4.48 -20.09 -8.23
CA PHE A 208 -4.13 -19.67 -6.89
C PHE A 208 -5.36 -19.62 -5.97
N GLN A 209 -5.12 -19.88 -4.69
CA GLN A 209 -6.09 -19.77 -3.61
C GLN A 209 -5.42 -19.36 -2.31
N VAL A 210 -6.23 -18.88 -1.37
CA VAL A 210 -5.86 -18.81 0.06
C VAL A 210 -6.07 -20.19 0.71
N GLY A 211 -7.13 -20.90 0.33
CA GLY A 211 -7.39 -22.27 0.77
C GLY A 211 -8.09 -22.35 2.14
N ALA A 212 -8.85 -23.43 2.36
CA ALA A 212 -9.73 -23.57 3.52
C ALA A 212 -9.02 -23.44 4.88
N PRO A 213 -7.82 -24.02 5.11
CA PRO A 213 -7.13 -23.87 6.39
C PRO A 213 -6.77 -22.42 6.71
N GLN A 214 -6.33 -21.64 5.72
CA GLN A 214 -5.98 -20.23 5.91
C GLN A 214 -7.22 -19.37 6.12
N ARG A 215 -8.32 -19.65 5.42
CA ARG A 215 -9.60 -18.95 5.64
C ARG A 215 -10.13 -19.18 7.05
N ALA A 216 -10.04 -20.41 7.57
CA ALA A 216 -10.41 -20.70 8.96
C ALA A 216 -9.49 -19.99 9.96
N TRP A 217 -8.18 -19.92 9.69
CA TRP A 217 -7.25 -19.13 10.49
C TRP A 217 -7.62 -17.64 10.47
N LEU A 218 -7.93 -17.08 9.30
CA LEU A 218 -8.33 -15.68 9.14
C LEU A 218 -9.61 -15.36 9.93
N GLU A 219 -10.61 -16.24 9.90
CA GLU A 219 -11.81 -16.09 10.72
C GLU A 219 -11.50 -16.04 12.22
N GLN A 220 -10.59 -16.91 12.69
CA GLN A 220 -10.20 -16.96 14.10
C GLN A 220 -9.40 -15.73 14.53
N ASP A 221 -8.48 -15.29 13.69
CA ASP A 221 -7.63 -14.11 13.91
C ASP A 221 -8.47 -12.82 13.98
N LEU A 222 -9.45 -12.70 13.08
CA LEU A 222 -10.32 -11.53 13.00
C LEU A 222 -11.50 -11.55 13.97
N ALA A 223 -11.91 -12.71 14.50
CA ALA A 223 -13.06 -12.87 15.41
C ALA A 223 -13.09 -11.88 16.60
N PRO A 224 -11.99 -11.64 17.34
CA PRO A 224 -11.99 -10.74 18.49
C PRO A 224 -12.11 -9.24 18.13
N LEU A 225 -11.91 -8.87 16.86
CA LEU A 225 -11.97 -7.48 16.44
C LEU A 225 -13.42 -6.97 16.37
N ALA A 226 -13.61 -5.69 16.68
CA ALA A 226 -14.89 -5.01 16.49
C ALA A 226 -15.15 -4.75 14.99
N ASN A 227 -16.42 -4.62 14.60
CA ASN A 227 -16.78 -4.37 13.19
C ASN A 227 -16.28 -3.02 12.66
N ASP A 228 -15.94 -2.06 13.53
CA ASP A 228 -15.35 -0.77 13.15
C ASP A 228 -13.81 -0.78 13.22
N ALA A 229 -13.18 -1.89 13.62
CA ALA A 229 -11.73 -2.01 13.64
C ALA A 229 -11.15 -1.85 12.22
N PRO A 230 -10.11 -1.02 12.04
CA PRO A 230 -9.44 -0.89 10.76
C PRO A 230 -8.56 -2.10 10.48
N VAL A 231 -8.80 -2.77 9.35
CA VAL A 231 -8.07 -3.96 8.92
C VAL A 231 -7.38 -3.70 7.60
N ILE A 232 -6.08 -4.01 7.54
CA ILE A 232 -5.29 -4.02 6.31
C ILE A 232 -4.81 -5.44 6.04
N VAL A 233 -5.14 -5.96 4.86
CA VAL A 233 -4.76 -7.31 4.42
C VAL A 233 -3.73 -7.20 3.32
N PHE A 234 -2.68 -8.00 3.42
CA PHE A 234 -1.66 -8.18 2.40
C PHE A 234 -1.85 -9.55 1.75
N SER A 235 -1.88 -9.55 0.42
CA SER A 235 -1.91 -10.76 -0.41
C SER A 235 -0.96 -10.59 -1.59
N HIS A 236 -0.29 -11.64 -2.06
CA HIS A 236 0.52 -11.51 -3.26
C HIS A 236 -0.36 -11.51 -4.52
N SER A 237 -1.03 -12.64 -4.79
CA SER A 237 -2.11 -12.69 -5.78
C SER A 237 -3.33 -11.89 -5.33
N PRO A 238 -4.07 -11.21 -6.24
CA PRO A 238 -5.26 -10.44 -5.92
C PRO A 238 -6.35 -11.27 -5.23
N LEU A 239 -6.97 -10.69 -4.19
CA LEU A 239 -8.19 -11.22 -3.56
C LEU A 239 -9.46 -10.80 -4.30
N TYR A 240 -9.40 -10.78 -5.63
CA TYR A 240 -10.52 -10.56 -6.55
C TYR A 240 -10.19 -11.11 -7.93
N HIS A 241 -11.19 -11.22 -8.80
CA HIS A 241 -11.02 -11.82 -10.12
C HIS A 241 -10.67 -10.74 -11.16
N LEU A 242 -9.37 -10.48 -11.38
CA LEU A 242 -8.93 -9.58 -12.44
C LEU A 242 -8.90 -10.30 -13.79
N TYR A 243 -8.03 -11.31 -13.92
CA TYR A 243 -7.88 -12.04 -15.18
C TYR A 243 -7.34 -13.46 -14.96
N GLN A 244 -8.21 -14.44 -15.08
CA GLN A 244 -7.90 -15.85 -14.86
C GLN A 244 -6.79 -16.37 -15.79
N GLY A 245 -6.75 -15.92 -17.05
CA GLY A 245 -5.78 -16.43 -18.04
C GLY A 245 -4.32 -16.22 -17.63
N TRP A 246 -4.06 -15.25 -16.76
CA TRP A 246 -2.73 -14.96 -16.22
C TRP A 246 -2.59 -15.28 -14.73
N ASN A 247 -3.54 -16.04 -14.17
CA ASN A 247 -3.66 -16.31 -12.75
C ASN A 247 -3.63 -15.03 -11.89
N PHE A 248 -4.12 -13.90 -12.43
CA PHE A 248 -4.26 -12.62 -11.71
C PHE A 248 -5.53 -12.64 -10.88
N TRP A 249 -5.65 -13.63 -10.01
CA TRP A 249 -6.80 -13.84 -9.15
C TRP A 249 -6.50 -14.90 -8.09
N THR A 250 -7.39 -15.01 -7.13
CA THR A 250 -7.55 -16.19 -6.29
C THR A 250 -8.94 -16.75 -6.49
N ILE A 251 -9.06 -18.05 -6.71
CA ILE A 251 -10.35 -18.70 -7.01
C ILE A 251 -11.35 -18.57 -5.86
N ASP A 252 -10.84 -18.52 -4.63
CA ASP A 252 -11.59 -18.40 -3.38
C ASP A 252 -11.62 -16.97 -2.83
N ALA A 253 -11.31 -15.97 -3.68
CA ALA A 253 -11.45 -14.56 -3.34
C ALA A 253 -12.83 -14.22 -2.76
N PRO A 254 -13.97 -14.68 -3.32
CA PRO A 254 -15.30 -14.38 -2.76
C PRO A 254 -15.47 -14.87 -1.32
N GLU A 255 -14.83 -15.99 -0.95
CA GLU A 255 -14.87 -16.52 0.41
C GLU A 255 -14.11 -15.62 1.37
N VAL A 256 -12.92 -15.17 0.98
CA VAL A 256 -12.11 -14.23 1.77
C VAL A 256 -12.84 -12.90 1.92
N GLN A 257 -13.41 -12.36 0.84
CA GLN A 257 -14.20 -11.13 0.87
C GLN A 257 -15.39 -11.23 1.84
N ARG A 258 -16.05 -12.39 1.93
CA ARG A 258 -17.17 -12.62 2.86
C ARG A 258 -16.75 -12.55 4.32
N ILE A 259 -15.55 -13.07 4.66
CA ILE A 259 -14.97 -12.96 6.00
C ILE A 259 -14.72 -11.48 6.34
N LEU A 260 -14.23 -10.71 5.38
CA LEU A 260 -13.89 -9.29 5.53
C LEU A 260 -15.10 -8.35 5.47
N ALA A 261 -16.25 -8.80 4.95
CA ALA A 261 -17.43 -7.97 4.71
C ALA A 261 -18.07 -7.40 5.99
N ARG A 262 -17.78 -7.97 7.16
CA ARG A 262 -18.33 -7.50 8.44
C ARG A 262 -17.71 -6.18 8.92
N PHE A 263 -16.52 -5.84 8.43
CA PHE A 263 -15.78 -4.66 8.86
C PHE A 263 -16.28 -3.41 8.14
N ALA A 264 -16.27 -2.25 8.78
CA ALA A 264 -16.71 -1.00 8.18
C ALA A 264 -15.86 -0.64 6.96
N ARG A 265 -14.54 -0.90 7.04
CA ARG A 265 -13.55 -0.60 6.00
C ARG A 265 -12.42 -1.61 6.06
N VAL A 266 -12.05 -2.14 4.89
CA VAL A 266 -10.89 -3.02 4.74
C VAL A 266 -10.06 -2.53 3.57
N THR A 267 -8.75 -2.44 3.76
CA THR A 267 -7.82 -2.19 2.66
C THR A 267 -7.06 -3.48 2.35
N VAL A 268 -7.00 -3.87 1.08
CA VAL A 268 -6.20 -4.97 0.57
C VAL A 268 -5.10 -4.39 -0.31
N VAL A 269 -3.86 -4.77 -0.06
CA VAL A 269 -2.66 -4.33 -0.81
C VAL A 269 -2.01 -5.59 -1.40
N HIS A 270 -1.78 -5.61 -2.71
CA HIS A 270 -1.26 -6.80 -3.38
C HIS A 270 -0.19 -6.59 -4.46
N GLY A 271 0.70 -7.57 -4.60
CA GLY A 271 1.74 -7.64 -5.63
C GLY A 271 1.25 -8.33 -6.92
N HIS A 272 2.09 -9.20 -7.50
CA HIS A 272 1.82 -10.18 -8.56
C HIS A 272 1.57 -9.60 -9.95
N THR A 273 0.69 -8.60 -10.01
CA THR A 273 0.21 -8.01 -11.27
C THR A 273 1.19 -7.02 -11.90
N HIS A 274 2.17 -6.52 -11.13
CA HIS A 274 3.13 -5.49 -11.54
C HIS A 274 2.45 -4.23 -12.11
N GLN A 275 1.29 -3.87 -11.54
CA GLN A 275 0.39 -2.87 -12.08
C GLN A 275 -0.14 -1.98 -10.97
N LEU A 276 -0.30 -0.70 -11.28
CA LEU A 276 -1.20 0.16 -10.52
C LEU A 276 -2.62 -0.32 -10.80
N LEU A 277 -3.23 -0.95 -9.81
CA LEU A 277 -4.63 -1.36 -9.83
C LEU A 277 -5.33 -0.69 -8.66
N THR A 278 -6.56 -0.24 -8.91
CA THR A 278 -7.39 0.38 -7.90
C THR A 278 -8.81 -0.12 -8.10
N ASN A 279 -9.30 -0.86 -7.11
CA ASN A 279 -10.61 -1.50 -7.18
C ASN A 279 -11.34 -1.32 -5.85
N ARG A 280 -12.66 -1.45 -5.89
CA ARG A 280 -13.50 -1.47 -4.70
C ARG A 280 -14.62 -2.49 -4.86
N ILE A 281 -14.76 -3.38 -3.88
CA ILE A 281 -15.87 -4.34 -3.80
C ILE A 281 -16.51 -4.15 -2.43
N GLY A 282 -17.71 -3.56 -2.41
CA GLY A 282 -18.40 -3.23 -1.17
C GLY A 282 -17.60 -2.29 -0.26
N ASN A 283 -17.24 -2.80 0.92
CA ASN A 283 -16.44 -2.14 1.95
C ASN A 283 -14.91 -2.35 1.79
N ILE A 284 -14.48 -3.14 0.79
CA ILE A 284 -13.09 -3.53 0.60
C ILE A 284 -12.46 -2.71 -0.53
N HIS A 285 -11.34 -2.06 -0.21
CA HIS A 285 -10.56 -1.21 -1.07
C HIS A 285 -9.30 -1.98 -1.49
N PHE A 286 -9.04 -2.11 -2.79
CA PHE A 286 -7.90 -2.89 -3.29
C PHE A 286 -6.91 -1.99 -4.00
N HIS A 287 -5.63 -2.20 -3.70
CA HIS A 287 -4.50 -1.56 -4.36
C HIS A 287 -3.53 -2.61 -4.89
N GLY A 288 -3.23 -2.54 -6.18
CA GLY A 288 -2.17 -3.32 -6.83
C GLY A 288 -0.88 -2.51 -6.91
N LEU A 289 0.25 -3.20 -6.76
CA LEU A 289 1.53 -2.58 -6.49
C LEU A 289 2.48 -2.67 -7.68
N LEU A 290 3.47 -1.76 -7.68
CA LEU A 290 4.56 -1.76 -8.64
C LEU A 290 5.51 -2.92 -8.40
N SER A 291 6.10 -3.38 -9.50
CA SER A 291 7.26 -4.26 -9.49
C SER A 291 8.55 -3.44 -9.59
N THR A 292 9.59 -3.91 -8.91
CA THR A 292 10.94 -3.38 -9.08
C THR A 292 11.66 -3.97 -10.30
N ALA A 293 11.18 -5.11 -10.83
CA ALA A 293 11.84 -5.85 -11.90
C ALA A 293 11.36 -5.46 -13.31
N TRP A 294 10.06 -5.54 -13.58
CA TRP A 294 9.44 -5.16 -14.87
C TRP A 294 7.92 -4.94 -14.70
N PRO A 295 7.24 -4.18 -15.58
CA PRO A 295 5.77 -4.15 -15.60
C PRO A 295 5.17 -5.28 -16.45
N TRP A 296 4.00 -5.78 -16.08
CA TRP A 296 3.16 -6.59 -16.97
C TRP A 296 2.23 -5.70 -17.82
N PRO A 297 1.75 -6.16 -18.99
CA PRO A 297 0.63 -5.50 -19.65
C PRO A 297 -0.62 -5.56 -18.77
N TYR A 298 -1.48 -4.54 -18.83
CA TYR A 298 -2.80 -4.62 -18.22
C TYR A 298 -3.61 -5.74 -18.87
N ALA A 299 -4.48 -6.37 -18.07
CA ALA A 299 -5.38 -7.40 -18.56
C ALA A 299 -6.22 -6.88 -19.75
N PRO A 300 -6.43 -7.68 -20.81
CA PRO A 300 -7.15 -7.23 -22.00
C PRO A 300 -8.64 -6.94 -21.73
N GLN A 301 -9.17 -7.42 -20.62
CA GLN A 301 -10.55 -7.25 -20.17
C GLN A 301 -10.61 -7.33 -18.64
N GLY A 302 -11.68 -6.80 -18.05
CA GLY A 302 -11.90 -6.89 -16.60
C GLY A 302 -11.10 -5.89 -15.77
N LEU A 303 -10.49 -4.87 -16.40
CA LEU A 303 -9.80 -3.82 -15.67
C LEU A 303 -10.77 -3.08 -14.73
N PRO A 304 -10.45 -2.92 -13.43
CA PRO A 304 -11.32 -2.22 -12.50
C PRO A 304 -11.50 -0.75 -12.88
N GLU A 305 -12.75 -0.25 -12.78
CA GLU A 305 -13.12 1.10 -13.24
C GLU A 305 -12.35 2.24 -12.54
N LEU A 306 -11.95 2.03 -11.28
CA LEU A 306 -11.20 3.01 -10.49
C LEU A 306 -9.70 2.99 -10.80
N THR A 307 -9.24 2.09 -11.67
CA THR A 307 -7.81 1.98 -11.98
C THR A 307 -7.34 3.19 -12.78
N ILE A 308 -6.30 3.85 -12.25
CA ILE A 308 -5.52 4.82 -12.99
C ILE A 308 -4.27 4.11 -13.51
N GLN A 309 -4.28 3.81 -14.81
CA GLN A 309 -3.19 3.06 -15.42
C GLN A 309 -1.86 3.82 -15.32
N MET A 310 -0.79 3.08 -15.06
CA MET A 310 0.56 3.61 -15.24
C MET A 310 0.79 4.00 -16.70
N ASN A 311 1.40 5.17 -16.92
CA ASN A 311 1.93 5.51 -18.25
C ASN A 311 3.20 4.72 -18.48
N ARG A 312 3.37 4.19 -19.69
CA ARG A 312 4.60 3.57 -20.15
C ARG A 312 5.06 4.23 -21.45
N PRO A 313 5.60 5.46 -21.43
CA PRO A 313 5.86 6.21 -22.65
C PRO A 313 7.15 5.77 -23.37
N ASN A 314 8.01 4.97 -22.74
CA ASN A 314 9.32 4.61 -23.28
C ASN A 314 9.58 3.10 -23.21
N PRO A 315 9.23 2.34 -24.27
CA PRO A 315 9.47 0.88 -24.32
C PRO A 315 10.95 0.49 -24.33
N PHE A 316 11.88 1.44 -24.52
CA PHE A 316 13.33 1.18 -24.48
C PHE A 316 13.94 1.41 -23.09
N ASN A 317 13.18 1.98 -22.14
CA ASN A 317 13.62 2.11 -20.77
C ASN A 317 13.17 0.86 -19.98
N PRO A 318 14.10 -0.01 -19.54
CA PRO A 318 13.75 -1.23 -18.83
C PRO A 318 13.20 -0.98 -17.42
N GLN A 319 13.26 0.27 -16.91
CA GLN A 319 12.61 0.69 -15.67
C GLN A 319 11.28 1.44 -15.92
N ASP A 320 10.81 1.54 -17.17
CA ASP A 320 9.50 2.14 -17.45
C ASP A 320 8.39 1.32 -16.79
N GLY A 321 7.52 1.97 -16.02
CA GLY A 321 6.47 1.30 -15.24
C GLY A 321 6.99 0.52 -14.02
N CYS A 322 8.26 0.67 -13.64
CA CYS A 322 8.82 0.08 -12.42
C CYS A 322 8.95 1.13 -11.31
N GLY A 323 9.00 0.66 -10.07
CA GLY A 323 9.24 1.52 -8.92
C GLY A 323 8.90 0.83 -7.61
N ASP A 324 8.74 1.65 -6.59
CA ASP A 324 8.33 1.28 -5.25
C ASP A 324 7.21 2.22 -4.76
N GLY A 325 7.04 2.34 -3.45
CA GLY A 325 6.29 3.45 -2.90
C GLY A 325 5.95 3.23 -1.45
N HIS A 326 4.95 3.99 -0.99
CA HIS A 326 4.52 3.94 0.39
C HIS A 326 3.00 4.06 0.52
N VAL A 327 2.54 3.85 1.75
CA VAL A 327 1.15 3.91 2.14
C VAL A 327 1.08 4.78 3.38
N ASP A 328 0.41 5.93 3.27
CA ASP A 328 0.08 6.74 4.45
C ASP A 328 -1.26 6.24 4.99
N VAL A 329 -1.24 5.70 6.21
CA VAL A 329 -2.39 5.13 6.90
C VAL A 329 -2.99 6.18 7.82
N HIS A 330 -4.28 6.43 7.63
CA HIS A 330 -5.04 7.41 8.39
C HIS A 330 -5.65 6.79 9.65
N ALA A 331 -6.05 7.63 10.59
CA ALA A 331 -6.67 7.21 11.85
C ALA A 331 -7.94 6.37 11.68
N ASP A 332 -8.61 6.50 10.52
CA ASP A 332 -9.83 5.78 10.19
C ASP A 332 -9.60 4.51 9.37
N GLY A 333 -8.33 4.07 9.26
CA GLY A 333 -7.91 2.85 8.55
C GLY A 333 -7.86 2.97 7.03
N LEU A 334 -8.34 4.07 6.47
CA LEU A 334 -8.18 4.35 5.04
C LEU A 334 -6.74 4.77 4.74
N VAL A 335 -6.35 4.63 3.48
CA VAL A 335 -4.98 4.85 3.07
C VAL A 335 -4.89 5.77 1.87
N ASP A 336 -3.86 6.62 1.87
CA ASP A 336 -3.37 7.25 0.65
C ASP A 336 -2.25 6.37 0.09
N LYS A 337 -2.44 5.92 -1.15
CA LYS A 337 -1.44 5.08 -1.81
C LYS A 337 -0.56 5.93 -2.71
N VAL A 338 0.74 5.94 -2.42
CA VAL A 338 1.74 6.65 -3.21
C VAL A 338 2.57 5.64 -3.98
N TYR A 339 2.62 5.82 -5.30
CA TYR A 339 3.41 5.02 -6.23
C TYR A 339 4.56 5.87 -6.76
N ASP A 340 5.79 5.47 -6.43
CA ASP A 340 7.01 6.19 -6.79
C ASP A 340 7.62 5.52 -8.04
N LEU A 341 7.14 5.95 -9.20
CA LEU A 341 7.61 5.47 -10.50
C LEU A 341 8.99 6.04 -10.80
N TRP A 342 9.96 5.20 -11.08
CA TRP A 342 11.36 5.63 -11.21
C TRP A 342 11.69 6.50 -12.43
N ASN A 343 10.75 6.60 -13.36
CA ASN A 343 10.92 7.30 -14.63
C ASN A 343 9.99 8.51 -14.78
N ARG A 344 9.22 8.89 -13.75
CA ARG A 344 8.27 10.01 -13.80
C ARG A 344 7.82 10.46 -12.40
N ASP A 345 6.97 11.48 -12.35
CA ASP A 345 6.34 11.91 -11.12
C ASP A 345 5.47 10.80 -10.50
N SER A 346 5.49 10.74 -9.18
CA SER A 346 4.71 9.82 -8.37
C SER A 346 3.21 9.97 -8.64
N ILE A 347 2.50 8.85 -8.55
CA ILE A 347 1.03 8.81 -8.64
C ILE A 347 0.50 8.60 -7.23
N VAL A 348 -0.39 9.49 -6.79
CA VAL A 348 -1.08 9.35 -5.50
C VAL A 348 -2.53 8.97 -5.79
N VAL A 349 -2.97 7.86 -5.22
CA VAL A 349 -4.38 7.45 -5.14
C VAL A 349 -4.86 7.79 -3.73
N PRO A 350 -5.53 8.94 -3.53
CA PRO A 350 -5.94 9.37 -2.21
C PRO A 350 -7.16 8.58 -1.73
N ARG A 351 -7.32 8.43 -0.42
CA ARG A 351 -8.46 7.74 0.18
C ARG A 351 -9.81 8.32 -0.25
N GLU A 352 -9.89 9.64 -0.47
CA GLU A 352 -11.13 10.30 -0.88
C GLU A 352 -11.58 9.82 -2.26
N TYR A 353 -10.64 9.46 -3.15
CA TYR A 353 -10.96 8.91 -4.47
C TYR A 353 -11.70 7.59 -4.36
N LEU A 354 -11.20 6.66 -3.55
CA LEU A 354 -11.87 5.37 -3.35
C LEU A 354 -13.16 5.49 -2.53
N ALA A 355 -13.14 6.31 -1.47
CA ALA A 355 -14.30 6.52 -0.61
C ALA A 355 -15.47 7.13 -1.40
N SER A 356 -15.20 8.04 -2.32
CA SER A 356 -16.18 8.70 -3.20
C SER A 356 -16.53 7.90 -4.46
N ASN A 357 -16.03 6.68 -4.61
CA ASN A 357 -16.21 5.85 -5.82
C ASN A 357 -15.78 6.58 -7.10
N GLY A 358 -14.63 7.26 -7.03
CA GLY A 358 -14.00 7.95 -8.14
C GLY A 358 -14.49 9.37 -8.43
N LEU A 359 -15.43 9.88 -7.63
CA LEU A 359 -16.07 11.18 -7.86
C LEU A 359 -15.25 12.38 -7.36
N GLN A 360 -14.34 12.17 -6.41
CA GLN A 360 -13.51 13.22 -5.81
C GLN A 360 -12.03 12.87 -5.90
N SER A 361 -11.17 13.88 -5.89
CA SER A 361 -9.70 13.72 -5.81
C SER A 361 -9.10 12.75 -6.83
N ARG A 362 -9.66 12.68 -8.05
CA ARG A 362 -9.20 11.77 -9.10
C ARG A 362 -7.72 12.02 -9.41
N PRO A 363 -6.85 10.99 -9.33
CA PRO A 363 -5.45 11.13 -9.70
C PRO A 363 -5.31 11.58 -11.14
N LYS A 364 -4.27 12.36 -11.44
CA LYS A 364 -3.99 12.78 -12.81
C LYS A 364 -3.75 11.55 -13.68
N ALA A 365 -4.56 11.41 -14.72
CA ALA A 365 -4.36 10.39 -15.72
C ALA A 365 -3.01 10.61 -16.45
N ALA A 366 -2.46 9.53 -16.99
CA ALA A 366 -1.35 9.62 -17.90
C ALA A 366 -1.69 10.51 -19.11
N ASN A 367 -0.80 11.45 -19.44
CA ASN A 367 -0.97 12.31 -20.62
C ASN A 367 -0.65 11.57 -21.95
N VAL A 368 -0.14 10.34 -21.86
CA VAL A 368 0.16 9.47 -23.00
C VAL A 368 -0.44 8.10 -22.68
N ALA A 369 -1.04 7.46 -23.67
CA ALA A 369 -1.49 6.08 -23.51
C ALA A 369 -0.29 5.16 -23.29
N SER A 370 -0.44 4.16 -22.42
CA SER A 370 0.48 3.02 -22.43
C SER A 370 0.42 2.37 -23.81
N TYR A 371 1.58 1.95 -24.33
CA TYR A 371 1.61 0.97 -25.42
C TYR A 371 1.05 -0.38 -24.97
#